data_AF-A0A958T1K0-F1
#
_entry.id   AF-A0A958T1K0-F1
#
_cell.length_a   1.000
_cell.length_b   1.000
_cell.length_c   1.000
_cell.angle_alpha   90.00
_cell.angle_beta   90.00
_cell.angle_gamma   90.00
#
_symmetry.space_group_name_H-M   'P 1'
#
loop_
_entity.id
_entity.type
_entity.pdbx_description
1 polymer ?
#
loop_
_entity_poly.entity_id
_entity_poly.type
_entity_poly.pdbx_seq_one_letter_code
_entity_poly.pdbx_strand_id
1 'polypeptide(L)' 'MGQKTNPIGNRLGIIRGWESNWYGGDDYGDKLAEDDKIRKYVHARLSKASVSRVIIERTLKLVTVTITTARPGIIIGKG' A
#
# COMPACT_ATOMS: atom_id res chain seq x y z
N MET A 1 2.89 -6.44 31.58
CA MET A 1 2.64 -6.07 30.17
C MET A 1 1.94 -7.22 29.48
N GLY A 2 0.77 -7.00 28.88
CA GLY A 2 0.00 -8.07 28.22
C GLY A 2 0.41 -8.27 26.76
N GLN A 3 0.49 -9.52 26.31
CA GLN A 3 0.75 -9.87 24.91
C GLN A 3 -0.50 -9.59 24.07
N LYS A 4 -0.58 -8.39 23.47
CA LYS A 4 -1.68 -8.01 22.58
C LYS A 4 -1.26 -8.16 21.12
N THR A 5 -2.03 -8.93 20.36
CA THR A 5 -1.84 -9.09 18.91
C THR A 5 -2.18 -7.81 18.15
N ASN A 6 -1.56 -7.61 16.99
CA ASN A 6 -1.90 -6.49 16.11
C ASN A 6 -3.38 -6.59 15.67
N PRO A 7 -4.22 -5.58 15.98
CA PRO A 7 -5.64 -5.57 15.63
C PRO A 7 -5.94 -5.59 14.12
N ILE A 8 -4.98 -5.16 13.29
CA ILE A 8 -5.08 -5.18 11.83
C ILE A 8 -4.91 -6.61 11.34
N GLY A 9 -3.83 -7.27 11.75
CA GLY A 9 -3.54 -8.66 11.37
C GLY A 9 -4.61 -9.61 11.88
N ASN A 10 -5.09 -9.42 13.11
CA ASN A 10 -6.13 -10.27 13.72
C ASN A 10 -7.49 -10.21 13.00
N ARG A 11 -7.71 -9.22 12.11
CA ARG A 11 -8.97 -9.03 11.38
C ARG A 11 -8.81 -9.16 9.86
N LEU A 12 -7.59 -9.41 9.41
CA LEU A 12 -7.26 -9.58 8.00
C LEU A 12 -7.91 -10.87 7.48
N GLY A 13 -8.59 -10.79 6.34
CA GLY A 13 -9.33 -11.91 5.76
C GLY A 13 -10.72 -12.16 6.37
N ILE A 14 -11.10 -11.47 7.44
CA ILE A 14 -12.46 -11.54 8.01
C ILE A 14 -13.26 -10.28 7.65
N ILE A 15 -12.84 -9.13 8.17
CA ILE A 15 -13.52 -7.84 7.91
C ILE A 15 -12.61 -6.82 7.23
N ARG A 16 -11.31 -7.10 7.12
CA ARG A 16 -10.33 -6.21 6.49
C ARG A 16 -9.61 -6.93 5.35
N GLY A 17 -9.56 -6.28 4.19
CA GLY A 17 -8.83 -6.74 3.01
C GLY A 17 -7.34 -6.40 3.04
N TRP A 18 -6.60 -7.00 2.10
CA TRP A 18 -5.17 -6.78 1.88
C TRP A 18 -4.89 -5.43 1.22
N GLU A 19 -3.72 -4.86 1.53
CA GLU A 19 -3.25 -3.61 0.91
C GLU A 19 -2.34 -3.86 -0.31
N SER A 20 -1.91 -5.10 -0.53
CA SER A 20 -1.35 -5.57 -1.81
C SER A 20 -2.22 -6.72 -2.29
N ASN A 21 -2.87 -6.58 -3.44
CA ASN A 21 -3.74 -7.60 -4.01
C ASN A 21 -3.23 -8.03 -5.39
N TRP A 22 -2.47 -9.12 -5.41
CA TRP A 22 -1.91 -9.71 -6.63
C TRP A 22 -1.40 -11.13 -6.37
N TYR A 23 -1.22 -11.90 -7.44
CA TYR A 23 -0.62 -13.25 -7.39
C TYR A 23 0.80 -13.22 -7.96
N GLY A 24 1.76 -13.80 -7.23
CA GLY A 24 3.18 -13.66 -7.51
C GLY A 24 3.80 -14.72 -8.41
N GLY A 25 3.25 -15.94 -8.42
CA GLY A 25 3.92 -17.09 -9.02
C GLY A 25 5.34 -17.27 -8.48
N ASP A 26 6.26 -17.65 -9.36
CA ASP A 26 7.67 -17.89 -9.01
C ASP A 26 8.43 -16.58 -8.68
N ASP A 27 7.99 -15.44 -9.23
CA ASP A 27 8.63 -14.13 -9.02
C ASP A 27 8.09 -13.37 -7.79
N TYR A 28 7.51 -14.07 -6.81
CA TYR A 28 6.88 -13.42 -5.65
C TYR A 28 7.84 -12.54 -4.86
N GLY A 29 9.09 -13.00 -4.66
CA GLY A 29 10.10 -12.28 -3.89
C GLY A 29 10.47 -10.92 -4.50
N ASP A 30 10.69 -10.89 -5.81
CA ASP A 30 11.05 -9.66 -6.52
C ASP A 30 9.89 -8.65 -6.53
N LYS A 31 8.66 -9.14 -6.76
CA LYS A 31 7.45 -8.30 -6.72
C LYS A 31 7.21 -7.73 -5.32
N LEU A 32 7.48 -8.49 -4.27
CA LEU A 32 7.38 -8.02 -2.88
C LEU A 32 8.43 -6.94 -2.57
N ALA A 33 9.67 -7.12 -3.02
CA ALA A 33 10.73 -6.13 -2.85
C ALA A 33 10.42 -4.84 -3.61
N GLU A 34 9.82 -4.93 -4.79
CA GLU A 34 9.36 -3.77 -5.54
C GLU A 34 8.19 -3.05 -4.84
N ASP A 35 7.22 -3.78 -4.28
CA ASP A 35 6.13 -3.22 -3.48
C ASP A 35 6.63 -2.40 -2.27
N ASP A 36 7.67 -2.88 -1.58
CA ASP A 36 8.32 -2.13 -0.48
C ASP A 36 8.99 -0.84 -0.98
N LYS A 37 9.70 -0.90 -2.11
CA LYS A 37 10.30 0.28 -2.74
C LYS A 37 9.26 1.33 -3.13
N ILE A 38 8.14 0.90 -3.73
CA ILE A 38 7.03 1.79 -4.10
C ILE A 38 6.49 2.49 -2.85
N ARG A 39 6.20 1.74 -1.77
CA ARG A 39 5.70 2.32 -0.52
C ARG A 39 6.67 3.34 0.08
N LYS A 40 7.95 3.00 0.17
CA LYS A 40 8.99 3.92 0.67
C LYS A 40 9.06 5.20 -0.15
N TYR A 41 9.03 5.09 -1.48
CA TYR A 41 9.04 6.24 -2.37
C TYR A 41 7.81 7.14 -2.18
N VAL A 42 6.61 6.55 -2.13
CA VAL A 42 5.35 7.28 -1.92
C VAL A 42 5.36 8.02 -0.59
N HIS A 43 5.77 7.35 0.50
CA HIS A 43 5.82 7.99 1.82
C HIS A 43 6.86 9.11 1.91
N ALA A 44 8.03 8.94 1.28
CA ALA A 44 9.06 9.98 1.23
C ALA A 44 8.58 11.19 0.42
N ARG A 45 8.03 10.96 -0.78
CA ARG A 45 7.60 12.02 -1.70
C ARG A 45 6.37 12.77 -1.20
N LEU A 46 5.42 12.07 -0.60
CA LEU A 46 4.11 12.59 -0.19
C LEU A 46 3.99 12.80 1.32
N SER A 47 5.13 13.00 2.01
CA SER A 47 5.18 13.23 3.47
C SER A 47 4.24 14.35 3.95
N LYS A 48 4.06 15.41 3.14
CA LYS A 48 3.17 16.54 3.45
C LYS A 48 1.70 16.30 3.07
N ALA A 49 1.38 15.21 2.39
CA ALA A 49 0.04 14.96 1.86
C ALA A 49 -0.88 14.20 2.82
N SER A 50 -0.44 13.81 4.03
CA SER A 50 -1.26 13.03 4.97
C SER A 50 -1.86 11.77 4.32
N VAL A 51 -0.97 10.92 3.77
CA VAL A 51 -1.35 9.61 3.20
C VAL A 51 -1.78 8.66 4.32
N SER A 52 -2.95 8.05 4.18
CA SER A 52 -3.48 7.09 5.18
C SER A 52 -3.22 5.63 4.79
N ARG A 53 -3.42 5.28 3.51
CA ARG A 53 -3.21 3.91 2.99
C ARG A 53 -2.70 3.96 1.55
N VAL A 54 -1.91 2.95 1.19
CA VAL A 54 -1.42 2.74 -0.17
C VAL A 54 -1.78 1.32 -0.58
N ILE A 55 -2.68 1.21 -1.54
CA ILE A 55 -3.17 -0.06 -2.07
C ILE A 55 -2.45 -0.32 -3.39
N ILE A 56 -1.87 -1.51 -3.54
CA ILE A 56 -1.15 -1.94 -4.73
C ILE A 56 -1.87 -3.13 -5.35
N GLU A 57 -2.30 -2.97 -6.58
CA GLU A 57 -2.91 -4.04 -7.38
C GLU A 57 -2.03 -4.28 -8.60
N ARG A 58 -1.71 -5.55 -8.88
CA ARG A 58 -0.89 -5.92 -10.03
C ARG A 58 -1.66 -6.84 -10.95
N THR A 59 -1.66 -6.47 -12.22
CA THR A 59 -2.04 -7.33 -13.34
C THR A 59 -0.79 -7.67 -14.14
N LEU A 60 -0.92 -8.50 -15.20
CA LEU A 60 0.23 -8.93 -16.01
C LEU A 60 1.05 -7.80 -16.64
N LYS A 61 0.42 -6.65 -16.92
CA LYS A 61 1.05 -5.52 -17.64
C LYS A 61 0.97 -4.20 -16.89
N LEU A 62 0.11 -4.09 -15.88
CA LEU A 62 -0.18 -2.83 -15.21
C LEU A 62 -0.10 -3.00 -13.70
N VAL A 63 0.56 -2.04 -13.06
CA VAL A 63 0.56 -1.86 -11.61
C VAL A 63 -0.29 -0.64 -11.30
N THR A 64 -1.39 -0.87 -10.59
CA THR A 64 -2.30 0.19 -10.12
C THR A 64 -1.94 0.51 -8.67
N VAL A 65 -1.59 1.77 -8.41
CA VAL A 65 -1.30 2.25 -7.05
C VAL A 65 -2.38 3.24 -6.65
N THR A 66 -3.24 2.84 -5.72
CA THR A 66 -4.30 3.70 -5.17
C THR A 66 -3.82 4.31 -3.86
N ILE A 67 -3.71 5.64 -3.84
CA ILE A 67 -3.27 6.39 -2.66
C ILE A 67 -4.51 7.01 -2.00
N THR A 68 -4.80 6.60 -0.77
CA THR A 68 -5.85 7.21 0.04
C THR A 68 -5.24 8.32 0.89
N THR A 69 -5.72 9.55 0.71
CA THR A 69 -5.17 10.75 1.35
C THR A 69 -6.28 11.68 1.80
N ALA A 70 -6.02 12.43 2.89
CA ALA A 70 -6.89 13.53 3.31
C ALA A 70 -6.71 14.82 2.48
N ARG A 71 -5.58 14.97 1.76
CA ARG A 71 -5.20 16.19 1.03
C ARG A 71 -4.79 15.89 -0.41
N PRO A 72 -5.74 15.50 -1.29
CA PRO A 72 -5.43 15.15 -2.68
C PRO A 72 -4.82 16.31 -3.49
N GLY A 73 -5.19 17.56 -3.20
CA GLY A 73 -4.66 18.72 -3.94
C GLY A 73 -3.15 18.91 -3.83
N ILE A 74 -2.50 18.46 -2.75
CA ILE A 74 -1.04 18.53 -2.60
C ILE A 74 -0.35 17.49 -3.50
N ILE A 75 -1.03 16.37 -3.78
CA ILE A 75 -0.49 15.27 -4.60
C ILE A 75 -0.66 15.57 -6.08
N ILE A 76 -1.86 16.02 -6.48
CA ILE A 76 -2.20 16.32 -7.88
C ILE A 76 -1.49 17.62 -8.33
N GLY A 77 -1.33 18.58 -7.41
CA GLY A 77 -0.83 19.91 -7.71
C GLY A 77 -1.89 20.82 -8.31
N LYS A 78 -1.47 22.05 -8.68
CA LYS A 78 -2.26 22.93 -9.54
C LYS A 78 -1.85 22.62 -10.98
N GLY A 79 -2.83 22.39 -11.85
CA GLY A 79 -2.63 22.19 -13.29
C GLY A 79 -2.07 23.43 -13.97
#